data_AF-A0A4V1S9N3-F1
#
_entry.id   AF-A0A4V1S9N3-F1
#
_cell.length_a   1.000
_cell.length_b   1.000
_cell.length_c   1.000
_cell.angle_alpha   90.00
_cell.angle_beta   90.00
_cell.angle_gamma   90.00
#
_symmetry.space_group_name_H-M   'P 1'
#
loop_
_entity.id
_entity.type
_entity.pdbx_description
1 polymer ?
#
loop_
_entity_poly.entity_id
_entity_poly.type
_entity_poly.pdbx_seq_one_letter_code
_entity_poly.pdbx_strand_id
1 'polypeptide(L)' 'PAKDCDYYFCGPKPFMGAIYRQLLEWGIPASQVHFEFFGPREALSTAS' A
#
# COMPACT_ATOMS: atom_id res chain seq x y z
N PRO A 1 -16.54 1.99 -2.60
CA PRO A 1 -15.66 2.71 -1.64
C PRO A 1 -15.81 4.23 -1.82
N ALA A 2 -15.66 5.00 -0.74
CA ALA A 2 -15.79 6.45 -0.77
C ALA A 2 -14.48 7.10 -1.24
N LYS A 3 -14.58 8.20 -1.99
CA LYS A 3 -13.40 8.92 -2.52
C LYS A 3 -12.76 9.88 -1.52
N ASP A 4 -13.40 10.07 -0.37
CA ASP A 4 -12.91 10.91 0.72
C ASP A 4 -12.50 10.02 1.90
N CYS A 5 -11.47 9.22 1.67
CA CYS A 5 -10.93 8.24 2.62
C CYS A 5 -9.44 8.07 2.38
N ASP A 6 -8.69 7.78 3.43
CA ASP A 6 -7.30 7.36 3.31
C ASP A 6 -7.20 5.86 3.01
N TYR A 7 -6.35 5.52 2.04
CA TYR A 7 -6.13 4.17 1.53
C TYR A 7 -4.77 3.66 2.01
N TYR A 8 -4.77 2.56 2.76
CA TYR A 8 -3.56 1.92 3.28
C TYR A 8 -3.41 0.51 2.73
N PHE A 9 -2.25 0.19 2.15
CA PHE A 9 -1.98 -1.14 1.62
C PHE A 9 -0.49 -1.47 1.68
N CYS A 10 -0.16 -2.75 1.83
CA CYS A 10 1.23 -3.22 1.85
C CYS A 10 1.40 -4.45 0.95
N GLY A 11 2.61 -4.63 0.41
CA GLY A 11 2.90 -5.79 -0.43
C GLY A 11 4.11 -5.66 -1.35
N PRO A 12 4.23 -6.57 -2.34
CA PRO A 12 5.31 -6.56 -3.32
C PRO A 12 5.27 -5.32 -4.21
N LYS A 13 6.44 -4.80 -4.61
CA LYS A 13 6.57 -3.61 -5.47
C LYS A 13 5.66 -3.61 -6.71
N PRO A 14 5.56 -4.71 -7.50
CA PRO A 14 4.68 -4.72 -8.69
C PRO A 14 3.20 -4.56 -8.33
N PHE A 15 2.75 -5.20 -7.25
CA PHE A 15 1.38 -5.11 -6.77
C PHE A 15 1.06 -3.70 -6.25
N MET A 16 1.96 -3.12 -5.43
CA MET A 16 1.82 -1.74 -4.93
C MET A 16 1.70 -0.73 -6.08
N GLY A 17 2.55 -0.85 -7.11
CA GLY A 17 2.51 0.05 -8.27
C GLY A 17 1.24 -0.09 -9.11
N ALA A 18 0.60 -1.27 -9.13
CA ALA A 18 -0.68 -1.45 -9.80
C ALA A 18 -1.82 -0.77 -9.01
N ILE A 19 -1.91 -1.00 -7.70
CA ILE A 19 -2.95 -0.41 -6.84
C ILE A 19 -2.83 1.12 -6.80
N TYR A 20 -1.61 1.65 -6.64
CA TYR A 20 -1.37 3.08 -6.62
C TYR A 20 -1.90 3.77 -7.90
N ARG A 21 -1.58 3.23 -9.08
CA ARG A 21 -2.06 3.77 -10.36
C ARG A 21 -3.58 3.74 -10.46
N GLN A 22 -4.21 2.63 -10.08
CA GLN A 22 -5.67 2.49 -10.12
C GLN A 22 -6.37 3.51 -9.20
N LEU A 23 -5.84 3.77 -8.01
CA LEU A 23 -6.39 4.78 -7.09
C LEU A 23 -6.29 6.20 -7.68
N LEU A 24 -5.15 6.54 -8.29
CA LEU A 24 -4.99 7.84 -8.96
C LEU A 24 -5.91 7.99 -10.18
N GLU A 25 -6.02 6.95 -11.02
CA GLU A 25 -6.95 6.93 -12.17
C GLU A 25 -8.40 7.07 -11.73
N TRP A 26 -8.73 6.56 -10.54
CA TRP A 26 -10.04 6.71 -9.94
C TRP A 26 -10.30 8.11 -9.34
N GLY A 27 -9.27 8.95 -9.29
CA GLY A 27 -9.33 10.33 -8.80
C GLY A 27 -9.11 10.47 -7.30
N ILE A 28 -8.51 9.47 -6.65
CA ILE A 28 -8.04 9.60 -5.27
C ILE A 28 -6.76 10.46 -5.29
N PRO A 29 -6.68 11.56 -4.53
CA PRO A 29 -5.47 12.36 -4.44
C PRO A 29 -4.33 11.56 -3.80
N ALA A 30 -3.11 11.74 -4.29
CA ALA A 30 -1.93 11.02 -3.78
C ALA A 30 -1.71 11.20 -2.27
N SER A 31 -2.18 12.31 -1.69
CA SER A 31 -2.12 12.57 -0.25
C SER A 31 -2.93 11.59 0.60
N GLN A 32 -3.92 10.92 0.01
CA GLN A 32 -4.78 9.91 0.65
C GLN A 32 -4.30 8.47 0.37
N VAL A 33 -3.15 8.29 -0.29
CA VAL A 33 -2.66 6.97 -0.71
C VAL A 33 -1.37 6.64 0.04
N HIS A 34 -1.46 5.70 0.98
CA HIS A 34 -0.37 5.32 1.86
C HIS A 34 0.00 3.86 1.62
N PHE A 35 1.30 3.57 1.47
CA PHE A 35 1.75 2.21 1.24
C PHE A 35 3.10 1.92 1.88
N GLU A 36 3.27 0.65 2.23
CA GLU A 36 4.54 0.11 2.71
C GLU A 36 4.92 -1.11 1.88
N PHE A 37 6.20 -1.21 1.51
CA PHE A 37 6.72 -2.43 0.91
C PHE A 37 6.96 -3.46 2.00
N PHE A 38 6.77 -4.73 1.68
CA PHE A 38 7.35 -5.79 2.50
C PHE A 38 8.87 -5.60 2.51
N GLY A 39 9.41 -5.17 3.65
CA GLY A 39 10.84 -5.22 3.93
C GLY A 39 11.34 -6.68 3.89
N PRO A 40 12.66 -6.90 3.97
CA PRO A 40 13.18 -8.25 4.18
C PRO A 40 12.46 -8.85 5.39
N ARG A 41 11.90 -10.06 5.22
CA ARG A 41 11.34 -10.86 6.32
C ARG A 41 12.47 -11.31 7.25
N GLU A 42 13.07 -10.39 7.98
CA GLU A 42 14.04 -10.70 9.03
C GLU A 42 13.64 -9.88 10.26
N ALA A 43 12.69 -10.42 11.04
CA ALA A 43 12.50 -10.21 12.49
C ALA A 43 11.08 -10.53 12.97
N LEU A 44 10.44 -11.57 12.45
CA LEU A 44 9.36 -12.26 13.17
C LEU A 44 9.70 -13.74 13.39
N SER A 45 10.96 -14.03 13.71
CA SER A 45 11.28 -15.17 14.57
C SER A 45 11.54 -14.62 15.97
N THR A 46 10.47 -14.45 16.74
CA THR A 46 10.54 -14.27 18.18
C THR A 46 10.26 -15.63 18.82
N ALA A 47 11.30 -16.23 19.41
CA ALA A 47 11.32 -17.44 20.27
C ALA A 47 10.87 -18.77 19.62
N SER A 48 11.46 -19.94 19.92
CA SER A 48 12.31 -20.39 21.04
C SER A 48 13.52 -21.19 20.56
#